data_AF-A0A9E3S0P6-F1
#
_entry.id   AF-A0A9E3S0P6-F1
#
_cell.length_a   1.000
_cell.length_b   1.000
_cell.length_c   1.000
_cell.angle_alpha   90.00
_cell.angle_beta   90.00
_cell.angle_gamma   90.00
#
_symmetry.space_group_name_H-M   'P 1'
#
loop_
_entity.id
_entity.type
_entity.pdbx_description
1 polymer ?
#
loop_
_entity_poly.entity_id
_entity_poly.type
_entity_poly.pdbx_seq_one_letter_code
_entity_poly.pdbx_strand_id
1 'polypeptide(L)'
;INDSLKLGHAVLKEIGGINTLHKAHVEQAGFAVLKAPDIPSILIETAFISNPEEEKRLNDPDYQDKLVDAIIGGVKTYFAKHPLTSPARLTRNP
;
A
#
# COMPACT_ATOMS: atom_id res chain seq x y z
N ILE A 1 14.88 -11.38 -3.29
CA ILE A 1 13.71 -10.78 -3.96
C ILE A 1 13.17 -9.71 -3.04
N ASN A 2 12.87 -8.50 -3.51
CA ASN A 2 12.39 -7.43 -2.63
C ASN A 2 10.86 -7.49 -2.52
N ASP A 3 10.35 -8.09 -1.43
CA ASP A 3 8.92 -8.31 -1.22
C ASP A 3 8.14 -7.00 -1.04
N SER A 4 8.74 -5.96 -0.46
CA SER A 4 8.12 -4.63 -0.37
C SER A 4 7.80 -4.05 -1.74
N LEU A 5 8.69 -4.22 -2.72
CA LEU A 5 8.44 -3.76 -4.09
C LEU A 5 7.31 -4.56 -4.77
N LYS A 6 7.25 -5.88 -4.54
CA LYS A 6 6.17 -6.72 -5.08
C LYS A 6 4.82 -6.37 -4.48
N LEU A 7 4.77 -6.16 -3.16
CA LEU A 7 3.59 -5.70 -2.45
C LEU A 7 3.16 -4.33 -2.96
N GLY A 8 4.10 -3.38 -3.06
CA GLY A 8 3.86 -2.05 -3.58
C GLY A 8 3.28 -2.06 -4.99
N HIS A 9 3.81 -2.89 -5.90
CA HIS A 9 3.27 -3.00 -7.26
C HIS A 9 1.85 -3.58 -7.29
N ALA A 10 1.56 -4.57 -6.44
CA ALA A 10 0.21 -5.15 -6.36
C ALA A 10 -0.80 -4.10 -5.88
N VAL A 11 -0.44 -3.31 -4.86
CA VAL A 11 -1.28 -2.24 -4.30
C VAL A 11 -1.44 -1.08 -5.29
N LEU A 12 -0.34 -0.61 -5.91
CA LEU A 12 -0.36 0.49 -6.87
C LEU A 12 -1.25 0.19 -8.08
N LYS A 13 -1.26 -1.06 -8.54
CA LYS A 13 -2.10 -1.50 -9.64
C LYS A 13 -3.60 -1.33 -9.34
N GLU A 14 -4.02 -1.70 -8.13
CA GLU A 14 -5.44 -1.58 -7.73
C GLU A 14 -5.83 -0.10 -7.50
N ILE A 15 -4.97 0.68 -6.83
CA ILE A 15 -5.21 2.12 -6.57
C ILE A 15 -5.32 2.92 -7.88
N GLY A 16 -4.51 2.57 -8.89
CA GLY A 16 -4.55 3.24 -10.19
C GLY A 16 -5.89 3.13 -10.94
N GLY A 17 -6.78 2.22 -10.53
CA GLY A 17 -8.15 2.14 -11.04
C GLY A 17 -9.13 3.14 -10.41
N ILE A 18 -8.74 3.79 -9.31
CA ILE A 18 -9.61 4.66 -8.50
C ILE A 18 -9.21 6.12 -8.63
N ASN A 19 -7.91 6.40 -8.74
CA ASN A 19 -7.39 7.76 -8.83
C ASN A 19 -6.31 7.89 -9.90
N THR A 20 -6.11 9.13 -10.37
CA THR A 20 -4.94 9.47 -11.18
C THR A 20 -3.70 9.31 -10.31
N LEU A 21 -2.81 8.41 -10.71
CA LEU A 21 -1.57 8.20 -9.98
C LEU A 21 -0.61 9.37 -10.20
N HIS A 22 0.00 9.88 -9.11
CA HIS A 22 1.09 10.83 -9.23
C HIS A 22 2.32 10.23 -9.94
N LYS A 23 2.53 8.92 -9.77
CA LYS A 23 3.57 8.12 -10.43
C LYS A 23 3.02 6.78 -10.87
N ALA A 24 3.38 6.36 -12.09
CA ALA A 24 2.99 5.06 -12.63
C ALA A 24 3.80 3.87 -12.06
N HIS A 25 4.79 4.11 -11.20
CA HIS A 25 5.65 3.09 -10.61
C HIS A 25 5.86 3.33 -9.12
N VAL A 26 6.25 2.27 -8.39
CA VAL A 26 6.59 2.34 -6.97
C VAL A 26 7.91 3.09 -6.82
N GLU A 27 7.92 4.13 -6.00
CA GLU A 27 9.12 4.86 -5.65
C GLU A 27 9.83 4.25 -4.44
N GLN A 28 11.15 4.47 -4.35
CA GLN A 28 11.97 4.02 -3.23
C GLN A 28 12.56 5.21 -2.51
N ALA A 29 12.44 5.22 -1.19
CA ALA A 29 12.96 6.27 -0.33
C ALA A 29 13.42 5.71 1.02
N GLY A 30 14.35 6.41 1.68
CA GLY A 30 15.01 5.97 2.91
C GLY A 30 14.18 6.15 4.19
N PHE A 31 12.85 6.05 4.13
CA PHE A 31 11.96 6.27 5.28
C PHE A 31 12.22 5.26 6.41
N ALA A 32 12.41 5.73 7.64
CA ALA A 32 12.71 4.89 8.79
C ALA A 32 11.64 3.81 9.05
N VAL A 33 10.36 4.17 8.84
CA VAL A 33 9.21 3.27 9.01
C VAL A 33 9.19 2.09 8.04
N LEU A 34 9.98 2.14 6.96
CA LEU A 34 10.06 1.09 5.94
C LEU A 34 11.27 0.16 6.10
N LYS A 35 12.06 0.31 7.17
CA LYS A 35 13.35 -0.38 7.35
C LYS A 35 13.27 -1.73 8.08
N ALA A 36 12.07 -2.27 8.32
CA ALA A 36 11.94 -3.58 8.96
C ALA A 36 12.58 -4.67 8.07
N PRO A 37 13.61 -5.41 8.54
CA PRO A 37 14.37 -6.33 7.69
C PRO A 37 13.55 -7.56 7.28
N ASP A 38 12.65 -8.02 8.15
CA ASP A 38 11.92 -9.29 7.98
C ASP A 38 10.43 -9.09 7.61
N ILE A 39 9.98 -7.84 7.45
CA ILE A 39 8.57 -7.52 7.19
C ILE A 39 8.47 -6.62 5.94
N PRO A 40 7.82 -7.08 4.86
CA PRO A 40 7.52 -6.24 3.72
C PRO A 40 6.74 -5.00 4.16
N SER A 41 7.26 -3.82 3.85
CA SER A 41 6.73 -2.54 4.32
C SER A 41 6.60 -1.56 3.16
N ILE A 42 5.46 -0.88 3.06
CA ILE A 42 5.18 0.14 2.04
C ILE A 42 4.58 1.38 2.70
N LEU A 43 4.80 2.54 2.07
CA LEU A 43 4.11 3.79 2.40
C LEU A 43 3.17 4.10 1.24
N ILE A 44 1.92 4.44 1.56
CA ILE A 44 0.90 4.79 0.57
C ILE A 44 0.55 6.26 0.75
N GLU A 45 0.85 7.06 -0.27
CA GLU A 45 0.37 8.44 -0.34
C GLU A 45 -1.03 8.44 -0.96
N THR A 46 -2.04 8.80 -0.16
CA THR A 46 -3.45 8.62 -0.52
C THR A 46 -4.02 9.79 -1.32
N ALA A 47 -3.52 11.00 -1.06
CA ALA A 47 -3.79 12.24 -1.79
C ALA A 47 -2.88 13.37 -1.27
N PHE A 48 -2.81 14.47 -2.00
CA PHE A 48 -2.16 15.71 -1.59
C PHE A 48 -3.16 16.65 -0.90
N ILE A 49 -3.02 16.84 0.43
CA ILE A 49 -3.86 17.79 1.18
C ILE A 49 -3.70 19.23 0.68
N SER A 50 -2.56 19.58 0.08
CA SER A 50 -2.33 20.89 -0.52
C SER A 50 -3.16 21.16 -1.78
N ASN A 51 -3.76 20.12 -2.38
CA ASN A 51 -4.70 20.23 -3.49
C ASN A 51 -6.14 20.21 -2.94
N PRO A 52 -6.92 21.31 -3.05
CA PRO A 52 -8.27 21.40 -2.50
C PRO A 52 -9.26 20.34 -3.02
N GLU A 53 -9.05 19.83 -4.24
CA GLU A 53 -9.90 18.77 -4.80
C GLU A 53 -9.59 17.41 -4.17
N GLU A 54 -8.31 17.14 -3.91
CA GLU A 54 -7.85 15.91 -3.26
C GLU A 54 -8.15 15.92 -1.76
N GLU A 55 -8.01 17.08 -1.09
CA GLU A 55 -8.42 17.27 0.30
C GLU A 55 -9.92 16.98 0.49
N LYS A 56 -10.77 17.44 -0.44
CA LYS A 56 -12.22 17.12 -0.40
C LYS A 56 -12.47 15.62 -0.51
N ARG A 57 -11.76 14.92 -1.40
CA ARG A 57 -11.84 13.45 -1.51
C ARG A 57 -11.36 12.75 -0.25
N LEU A 58 -10.30 13.25 0.39
CA LEU A 58 -9.83 12.71 1.67
C LEU A 58 -10.89 12.82 2.78
N ASN A 59 -11.84 13.74 2.67
CA ASN A 59 -12.96 13.88 3.61
C ASN A 59 -14.25 13.20 3.14
N ASP A 60 -14.25 12.53 1.99
CA ASP A 60 -15.39 11.82 1.41
C ASP A 60 -15.38 10.33 1.84
N PRO A 61 -16.36 9.87 2.63
CA PRO A 61 -16.43 8.47 3.07
C PRO A 61 -16.49 7.47 1.92
N ASP A 62 -17.21 7.77 0.83
CA ASP A 62 -17.35 6.85 -0.31
C ASP A 62 -16.01 6.70 -1.05
N TYR A 63 -15.20 7.77 -1.08
CA TYR A 63 -13.84 7.72 -1.62
C TYR A 63 -12.91 6.90 -0.73
N GLN A 64 -12.99 7.10 0.59
CA GLN A 64 -12.21 6.34 1.56
C GLN A 64 -12.49 4.83 1.45
N ASP A 65 -13.76 4.43 1.34
CA ASP A 65 -14.16 3.03 1.19
C ASP A 65 -13.56 2.41 -0.08
N LYS A 66 -13.67 3.11 -1.21
CA LYS A 66 -13.05 2.67 -2.48
C LYS A 66 -11.54 2.50 -2.34
N LEU A 67 -10.86 3.47 -1.74
CA LEU A 67 -9.42 3.43 -1.54
C LEU A 67 -9.01 2.23 -0.66
N VAL A 68 -9.72 2.00 0.44
CA VAL A 68 -9.50 0.86 1.33
C VAL A 68 -9.71 -0.46 0.58
N ASP A 69 -10.77 -0.57 -0.22
CA ASP A 69 -11.04 -1.76 -1.03
C ASP A 69 -9.90 -2.07 -2.02
N ALA A 70 -9.35 -1.06 -2.69
CA ALA A 70 -8.19 -1.24 -3.56
C ALA A 70 -6.94 -1.69 -2.79
N ILE A 71 -6.66 -1.07 -1.64
CA ILE A 71 -5.52 -1.46 -0.80
C ILE A 71 -5.65 -2.94 -0.38
N ILE A 72 -6.84 -3.32 0.09
CA ILE A 72 -7.15 -4.71 0.46
C ILE A 72 -7.00 -5.64 -0.74
N GLY A 73 -7.51 -5.25 -1.91
CA GLY A 73 -7.37 -6.00 -3.16
C GLY A 73 -5.90 -6.25 -3.53
N GLY A 74 -5.06 -5.23 -3.39
CA GLY A 74 -3.63 -5.31 -3.68
C GLY A 74 -2.90 -6.23 -2.71
N VAL A 75 -3.19 -6.12 -1.41
CA VAL A 75 -2.64 -7.00 -0.37
C VAL A 75 -3.06 -8.46 -0.60
N LYS A 76 -4.34 -8.72 -0.88
CA LYS A 76 -4.84 -10.06 -1.22
C LYS A 76 -4.14 -10.61 -2.45
N THR A 77 -3.98 -9.80 -3.50
CA THR A 77 -3.28 -10.19 -4.73
C THR A 77 -1.82 -10.53 -4.48
N TYR A 78 -1.13 -9.80 -3.60
CA TYR A 78 0.24 -10.10 -3.21
C TYR A 78 0.33 -11.48 -2.55
N PHE A 79 -0.50 -11.77 -1.54
CA PHE A 79 -0.50 -13.05 -0.82
C PHE A 79 -0.98 -14.24 -1.66
N ALA A 80 -1.89 -14.01 -2.62
CA ALA A 80 -2.30 -15.06 -3.56
C ALA A 80 -1.13 -15.52 -4.45
N LYS A 81 -0.21 -14.61 -4.79
CA LYS A 81 1.00 -14.90 -5.59
C LYS A 81 2.22 -15.29 -4.76
N HIS A 82 2.22 -14.91 -3.49
CA HIS A 82 3.27 -15.18 -2.52
C HIS A 82 2.63 -15.77 -1.27
N PRO A 83 2.08 -16.99 -1.34
CA PRO A 83 1.49 -17.65 -0.19
C PRO A 83 2.53 -17.71 0.93
N LEU A 84 2.10 -17.45 2.16
CA LEU A 84 2.97 -17.46 3.34
C LEU A 84 3.66 -18.82 3.47
N THR A 85 4.92 -18.91 3.05
CA THR A 85 5.75 -20.08 3.28
C THR A 85 6.28 -19.99 4.70
N SER A 86 5.52 -20.57 5.63
CA SER A 86 5.71 -20.58 7.10
C SER A 86 4.97 -19.45 7.82
N PRO A 87 4.30 -19.74 8.95
CA PRO A 87 3.75 -18.69 9.77
C PRO A 87 4.94 -17.86 10.26
N ALA A 88 4.98 -16.59 9.83
CA ALA A 88 5.82 -15.60 10.46
C ALA A 88 5.61 -15.78 11.97
N ARG A 89 6.70 -16.05 12.69
CA ARG A 89 6.70 -16.12 14.15
C ARG A 89 6.17 -14.77 14.61
N LEU A 90 4.85 -14.69 14.83
CA LEU A 90 4.19 -13.57 15.47
C LEU A 90 4.98 -13.39 16.75
N THR A 91 5.80 -12.34 16.77
CA THR A 91 6.53 -11.90 17.93
C THR A 91 5.47 -11.52 18.95
N ARG A 92 5.05 -12.52 19.75
CA ARG A 92 4.43 -12.30 21.03
C ARG A 92 5.44 -11.49 21.83
N ASN A 93 5.24 -10.19 21.89
CA ASN A 93 5.88 -9.40 22.92
C ASN A 93 5.28 -9.83 24.27
N PRO A 94 6.12 -10.05 25.29
CA PRO A 94 5.67 -10.41 26.64
C PRO A 94 4.89 -9.28 27.32
#